data_AF-A0A935F9A0-F1
#
_entry.id   AF-A0A935F9A0-F1
#
_cell.length_a   1.000
_cell.length_b   1.000
_cell.length_c   1.000
_cell.angle_alpha   90.00
_cell.angle_beta   90.00
_cell.angle_gamma   90.00
#
_symmetry.space_group_name_H-M   'P 1'
#
loop_
_entity.id
_entity.type
_entity.pdbx_description
1 polymer ?
#
loop_
_entity_poly.entity_id
_entity_poly.type
_entity_poly.pdbx_seq_one_letter_code
_entity_poly.pdbx_strand_id
1 'polypeptide(L)' 'MRYSILIVDKEFYPNYVGYAGWFYDMTFDFPVLQLVWPDKQHNFPWDEEFNSEWKFKQPLLDRDTDFKFLKSGV' A
#
# COMPACT_ATOMS: atom_id res chain seq x y z
N MET A 1 2.96 -1.85 -20.66
CA MET A 1 2.48 -1.34 -19.35
C MET A 1 3.25 -2.11 -18.27
N ARG A 2 4.06 -1.42 -17.46
CA ARG A 2 4.83 -2.02 -16.35
C ARG A 2 4.04 -1.87 -15.05
N TYR A 3 4.12 -2.86 -14.19
CA TYR A 3 3.64 -2.81 -12.81
C TYR A 3 4.64 -3.57 -11.94
N SER A 4 4.60 -3.31 -10.65
CA SER A 4 5.36 -4.08 -9.66
C SER A 4 4.40 -4.69 -8.64
N ILE A 5 4.82 -5.76 -8.00
CA ILE A 5 4.07 -6.44 -6.95
C ILE A 5 4.87 -6.36 -5.67
N LEU A 6 4.24 -5.88 -4.60
CA LEU A 6 4.80 -5.84 -3.26
C LEU A 6 4.03 -6.78 -2.34
N ILE A 7 4.73 -7.38 -1.39
CA ILE A 7 4.09 -8.08 -0.27
C ILE A 7 3.65 -7.01 0.72
N VAL A 8 2.37 -7.03 1.05
CA VAL A 8 1.80 -6.09 2.02
C VAL A 8 2.23 -6.51 3.42
N ASP A 9 2.65 -5.54 4.23
CA ASP A 9 2.91 -5.72 5.65
C ASP A 9 1.60 -6.05 6.39
N LYS A 10 1.65 -7.07 7.26
CA LYS A 10 0.51 -7.54 8.05
C LYS A 10 -0.13 -6.43 8.88
N GLU A 11 0.61 -5.38 9.27
CA GLU A 11 0.05 -4.22 9.97
C GLU A 11 -1.07 -3.50 9.19
N PHE A 12 -1.10 -3.62 7.87
CA PHE A 12 -2.14 -3.00 7.04
C PHE A 12 -3.37 -3.87 6.84
N TYR A 13 -3.31 -5.17 7.16
CA TYR A 13 -4.38 -6.10 6.81
C TYR A 13 -5.72 -5.71 7.44
N PRO A 14 -5.79 -5.31 8.73
CA PRO A 14 -7.06 -4.87 9.33
C PRO A 14 -7.71 -3.70 8.59
N ASN A 15 -6.91 -2.78 8.03
CA ASN A 15 -7.40 -1.56 7.39
C ASN A 15 -7.89 -1.78 5.95
N TYR A 16 -7.29 -2.74 5.22
CA TYR A 16 -7.57 -2.94 3.79
C TYR A 16 -8.36 -4.23 3.50
N VAL A 17 -8.12 -5.29 4.28
CA VAL A 17 -8.71 -6.63 4.06
C VAL A 17 -9.29 -7.22 5.34
N GLY A 18 -9.69 -6.38 6.30
CA GLY A 18 -10.25 -6.81 7.58
C GLY A 18 -11.45 -7.75 7.43
N TYR A 19 -12.30 -7.53 6.40
CA TYR A 19 -13.42 -8.43 6.12
C TYR A 19 -12.97 -9.83 5.67
N ALA A 20 -11.87 -9.93 4.91
CA ALA A 20 -11.31 -11.23 4.57
C ALA A 20 -10.80 -11.94 5.83
N GLY A 21 -10.13 -11.22 6.74
CA GLY A 21 -9.71 -11.81 8.01
C GLY A 21 -10.89 -12.30 8.86
N TRP A 22 -11.97 -11.52 8.94
CA TRP A 22 -13.22 -11.93 9.58
C TRP A 22 -13.78 -13.22 8.98
N PHE A 23 -13.77 -13.33 7.64
CA PHE A 23 -14.25 -14.50 6.91
C PHE A 23 -13.36 -15.74 7.13
N TYR A 24 -12.04 -15.57 7.20
CA TYR A 24 -11.07 -16.64 7.44
C TYR A 24 -10.76 -16.79 8.93
N ASP A 25 -11.79 -17.11 9.72
CA ASP A 25 -11.70 -17.46 11.15
C ASP A 25 -11.05 -16.38 12.04
N MET A 26 -11.27 -15.11 11.73
CA MET A 26 -10.67 -13.96 12.43
C MET A 26 -9.12 -13.96 12.35
N THR A 27 -8.54 -14.55 11.31
CA THR A 27 -7.08 -14.62 11.12
C THR A 27 -6.61 -13.83 9.90
N PHE A 28 -5.30 -13.59 9.82
CA PHE A 28 -4.66 -12.96 8.67
C PHE A 28 -3.57 -13.88 8.08
N ASP A 29 -3.86 -15.18 8.06
CA ASP A 29 -2.94 -16.23 7.60
C ASP A 29 -3.07 -16.51 6.11
N PHE A 30 -2.99 -15.44 5.33
CA PHE A 30 -2.94 -15.47 3.89
C PHE A 30 -2.02 -14.36 3.39
N PRO A 31 -1.33 -14.53 2.25
CA PRO A 31 -0.53 -13.46 1.67
C PRO A 31 -1.45 -12.41 1.04
N VAL A 32 -1.13 -11.13 1.27
CA VAL A 32 -1.74 -10.01 0.54
C VAL A 32 -0.67 -9.36 -0.32
N LEU A 33 -1.04 -9.12 -1.59
CA LEU A 33 -0.18 -8.50 -2.58
C LEU A 33 -0.76 -7.14 -2.98
N GLN A 34 0.10 -6.13 -3.06
CA GLN A 34 -0.23 -4.84 -3.63
C GLN A 34 0.34 -4.74 -5.04
N LEU A 35 -0.50 -4.35 -5.99
CA LEU A 35 -0.05 -3.94 -7.30
C LEU A 35 0.28 -2.44 -7.28
N VAL A 36 1.51 -2.12 -7.69
CA VAL A 36 2.05 -0.76 -7.75
C VAL A 36 2.18 -0.33 -9.20
N TRP A 37 1.69 0.88 -9.47
CA TRP A 37 1.73 1.50 -10.79
C TRP A 37 2.87 2.52 -10.82
N PRO A 38 3.65 2.58 -11.91
CA PRO A 38 4.51 3.73 -12.12
C PRO A 38 3.68 4.96 -12.50
N ASP A 39 4.30 6.14 -12.46
CA ASP A 39 3.72 7.35 -12.99
C ASP A 39 3.66 7.34 -14.54
N LYS A 40 3.22 8.47 -15.12
CA LYS A 40 3.11 8.64 -16.58
C LYS A 40 4.47 8.61 -17.29
N GLN A 41 5.57 8.82 -16.57
CA GLN A 41 6.94 8.76 -17.06
C GLN A 41 7.57 7.37 -16.87
N HIS A 42 6.82 6.41 -16.34
CA HIS A 42 7.25 5.05 -16.04
C HIS A 42 8.21 4.91 -14.85
N ASN A 43 8.27 5.91 -13.98
CA ASN A 43 9.02 5.87 -12.73
C ASN A 43 8.13 5.30 -11.63
N PHE A 44 8.66 4.43 -10.78
CA PHE A 44 7.97 3.90 -9.61
C PHE A 44 8.14 4.81 -8.40
N PRO A 45 7.29 4.70 -7.36
CA PRO A 45 7.36 5.56 -6.18
C PRO A 45 8.70 5.59 -5.41
N TRP A 46 9.57 4.62 -5.64
CA TRP A 46 10.92 4.54 -5.06
C TRP A 46 12.04 5.06 -5.98
N ASP A 47 11.72 5.42 -7.23
CA ASP A 47 12.66 6.01 -8.16
C ASP A 47 12.78 7.51 -7.88
N GLU A 48 13.97 8.08 -8.05
CA GLU A 48 14.25 9.50 -7.72
C GLU A 48 13.43 10.46 -8.60
N GLU A 49 13.16 10.07 -9.83
CA GLU A 49 12.42 10.85 -10.83
C GLU A 49 10.90 10.68 -10.76
N PHE A 50 10.38 9.99 -9.75
CA PHE A 50 8.93 9.82 -9.57
C PHE A 50 8.23 11.15 -9.29
N ASN A 51 7.08 11.36 -9.93
CA ASN A 51 6.25 12.52 -9.62
C ASN A 51 5.76 12.51 -8.16
N SER A 52 6.34 13.36 -7.31
CA SER A 52 6.03 13.47 -5.89
C SER A 52 4.58 13.83 -5.57
N GLU A 53 3.85 14.48 -6.49
CA GLU A 53 2.42 14.79 -6.30
C GLU A 53 1.57 13.51 -6.22
N TRP A 54 2.08 12.38 -6.74
CA TRP A 54 1.38 11.10 -6.78
C TRP A 54 1.69 10.21 -5.57
N LYS A 55 2.68 10.60 -4.74
CA LYS A 55 3.10 9.80 -3.57
C LYS A 55 1.94 9.45 -2.64
N PHE A 56 1.05 10.42 -2.38
CA PHE A 56 -0.12 10.21 -1.50
C PHE A 56 -1.29 9.48 -2.17
N LYS A 57 -1.27 9.32 -3.50
CA LYS A 57 -2.34 8.61 -4.24
C LYS A 57 -2.17 7.09 -4.21
N GLN A 58 -0.96 6.62 -3.93
CA GLN A 58 -0.62 5.20 -3.85
C GLN A 58 0.32 4.95 -2.66
N PRO A 59 -0.21 4.83 -1.44
CA PRO A 59 0.61 4.49 -0.28
C PRO A 59 1.28 3.12 -0.49
N LEU A 60 2.54 2.99 -0.10
CA LEU A 60 3.30 1.74 -0.21
C LEU A 60 3.09 0.88 1.03
N LEU A 61 2.32 -0.18 0.91
CA LEU A 61 1.90 -0.98 2.05
C LEU A 61 2.95 -2.02 2.49
N ASP A 62 4.18 -1.95 1.98
CA ASP A 62 5.33 -2.77 2.43
C ASP A 62 6.26 -2.01 3.38
N ARG A 63 6.15 -0.68 3.47
CA ARG A 63 7.10 0.17 4.19
C ARG A 63 6.55 1.47 4.77
N ASP A 64 5.40 1.96 4.28
CA ASP A 64 4.90 3.30 4.57
C ASP A 64 3.87 3.28 5.70
N THR A 65 4.33 3.32 6.96
CA THR A 65 3.43 3.45 8.13
C THR A 65 2.99 4.89 8.40
N ASP A 66 3.58 5.87 7.71
CA ASP A 66 3.47 7.29 8.06
C ASP A 66 2.08 7.88 7.78
N PHE A 67 1.30 7.26 6.88
CA PHE A 67 -0.07 7.71 6.62
C PHE A 67 -1.02 7.53 7.81
N LYS A 68 -0.67 6.69 8.80
CA LYS A 68 -1.48 6.46 10.01
C LYS A 68 -1.64 7.75 10.86
N PHE A 69 -0.77 8.75 10.69
CA PHE A 69 -0.77 9.98 11.48
C PHE A 69 -1.38 11.21 10.78
N LEU A 70 -1.83 11.09 9.52
CA LEU A 70 -2.42 12.22 8.77
C LEU A 70 -3.88 12.55 9.17
N LYS A 71 -4.47 11.86 10.16
CA LYS A 71 -5.85 12.09 10.64
C LYS A 71 -5.97 12.75 12.02
N SER A 72 -5.00 13.56 12.43
CA SER A 72 -5.07 14.29 13.73
C SER A 72 -5.11 15.82 13.61
N GLY A 73 -5.36 16.37 12.42
CA GLY A 73 -5.61 17.81 12.23
C GLY A 73 -7.09 18.12 12.06
N VAL A 74 -7.85 18.10 13.15
CA VAL A 74 -9.14 18.80 13.29
C VAL A 74 -9.01 19.75 14.47
#